data_AF-A0A3P6Q7F9-F1
#
_entry.id   AF-A0A3P6Q7F9-F1
#
_cell.length_a   1.000
_cell.length_b   1.000
_cell.length_c   1.000
_cell.angle_alpha   90.00
_cell.angle_beta   90.00
_cell.angle_gamma   90.00
#
_symmetry.space_group_name_H-M   'P 1'
#
loop_
_entity.id
_entity.type
_entity.pdbx_description
1 polymer ?
#
loop_
_entity_poly.entity_id
_entity_poly.type
_entity_poly.pdbx_seq_one_letter_code
_entity_poly.pdbx_strand_id
1 'polypeptide(L)'
;MVIQKKRKELEMAIHEAFLRFMANLMRGYQSFLKPIKSAPSCVNATDTGNLFDLDGFLKSRDKSGVEFFKRFCATQSFIRFIEERSFVSDKNTYNAFFDDCIAKVDSSETGDVSLLELDGSAHLNNTSVGLDFFLQVFIAPPEPIVDPKTGLEREFKYDRFPRKLDPALFQLDHLSMNRADQQAVPLQYEYNRCAAVRTKPEVRSSMLAATNSVRTNPLHWPKTLLFYAYSLWFMQLPSLVTIAPNKKKILLLAFHILDRMEHTEVFPLDQVCYRILIELCGECGEPSLAVKVLQAMHRAGVEQNAVTYGIYHRAVLDAKWPTPARQRAIEAWAQLR
;
A
#
# COMPACT_ATOMS: atom_id res chain seq x y z
N MET A 1 -38.33 -10.98 -2.45
CA MET A 1 -37.15 -10.69 -3.30
C MET A 1 -37.10 -9.24 -3.82
N VAL A 2 -38.11 -8.73 -4.53
CA VAL A 2 -38.09 -7.35 -5.12
C VAL A 2 -38.03 -6.24 -4.05
N ILE A 3 -38.80 -6.36 -2.96
CA ILE A 3 -38.81 -5.36 -1.88
C ILE A 3 -37.47 -5.32 -1.13
N GLN A 4 -36.87 -6.49 -0.88
CA GLN A 4 -35.54 -6.59 -0.26
C GLN A 4 -34.45 -6.00 -1.16
N LYS A 5 -34.54 -6.22 -2.48
CA LYS A 5 -33.63 -5.61 -3.46
C LYS A 5 -33.74 -4.08 -3.45
N LYS A 6 -34.96 -3.53 -3.54
CA LYS A 6 -35.21 -2.08 -3.46
C LYS A 6 -34.73 -1.46 -2.15
N ARG A 7 -34.92 -2.16 -1.03
CA ARG A 7 -34.41 -1.70 0.28
C ARG A 7 -32.88 -1.64 0.28
N LYS A 8 -32.21 -2.68 -0.23
CA LYS A 8 -30.74 -2.70 -0.33
C LYS A 8 -30.23 -1.58 -1.25
N GLU A 9 -30.88 -1.34 -2.38
CA GLU A 9 -30.55 -0.22 -3.28
C GLU A 9 -30.67 1.13 -2.58
N LEU A 10 -31.74 1.35 -1.81
CA LEU A 10 -31.92 2.58 -1.04
C LEU A 10 -30.87 2.75 0.05
N GLU A 11 -30.57 1.69 0.81
CA GLU A 11 -29.53 1.70 1.84
C GLU A 11 -28.15 2.03 1.22
N MET A 12 -27.82 1.48 0.06
CA MET A 12 -26.59 1.80 -0.67
C MET A 12 -26.55 3.25 -1.13
N ALA A 13 -27.66 3.77 -1.68
CA ALA A 13 -27.75 5.16 -2.11
C ALA A 13 -27.56 6.14 -0.93
N ILE A 14 -28.09 5.80 0.24
CA ILE A 14 -27.88 6.58 1.47
C ILE A 14 -26.40 6.55 1.87
N HIS A 15 -25.78 5.37 1.94
CA HIS A 15 -24.35 5.27 2.27
C HIS A 15 -23.48 6.04 1.29
N GLU A 16 -23.76 5.95 0.00
CA GLU A 16 -23.04 6.66 -1.05
C GLU A 16 -23.17 8.18 -0.92
N ALA A 17 -24.37 8.69 -0.63
CA ALA A 17 -24.59 10.12 -0.41
C ALA A 17 -23.77 10.65 0.77
N PHE A 18 -23.75 9.94 1.91
CA PHE A 18 -22.94 10.31 3.07
C PHE A 18 -21.44 10.19 2.79
N LEU A 19 -21.00 9.11 2.13
CA LEU A 19 -19.60 8.90 1.78
C LEU A 19 -19.09 10.01 0.87
N ARG A 20 -19.89 10.40 -0.13
CA ARG A 20 -19.58 11.48 -1.04
C ARG A 20 -19.56 12.84 -0.34
N PHE A 21 -20.49 13.10 0.59
CA PHE A 21 -20.45 14.29 1.42
C PHE A 21 -19.15 14.36 2.23
N MET A 22 -18.77 13.26 2.89
CA MET A 22 -17.51 13.19 3.65
C MET A 22 -16.27 13.33 2.78
N ALA A 23 -16.25 12.72 1.59
CA ALA A 23 -15.16 12.86 0.63
C ALA A 23 -14.98 14.32 0.17
N ASN A 24 -16.08 15.04 -0.04
CA ASN A 24 -16.04 16.48 -0.36
C ASN A 24 -15.55 17.33 0.82
N LEU A 25 -15.99 17.02 2.05
CA LEU A 25 -15.49 17.71 3.24
C LEU A 25 -13.98 17.53 3.41
N MET A 26 -13.50 16.30 3.24
CA MET A 26 -12.10 15.93 3.40
C MET A 26 -11.27 16.13 2.12
N ARG A 27 -11.82 16.75 1.08
CA ARG A 27 -11.15 16.94 -0.21
C ARG A 27 -9.75 17.55 -0.03
N GLY A 28 -8.72 16.89 -0.59
CA GLY A 28 -7.34 17.34 -0.57
C GLY A 28 -6.67 17.35 0.81
N TYR A 29 -7.25 16.69 1.83
CA TYR A 29 -6.67 16.66 3.18
C TYR A 29 -5.26 16.04 3.20
N GLN A 30 -4.94 15.14 2.25
CA GLN A 30 -3.68 14.41 2.19
C GLN A 30 -2.47 15.35 2.08
N SER A 31 -2.61 16.47 1.35
CA SER A 31 -1.56 17.47 1.18
C SER A 31 -1.23 18.25 2.46
N PHE A 32 -2.08 18.13 3.49
CA PHE A 32 -1.89 18.76 4.80
C PHE A 32 -1.37 17.77 5.84
N LEU A 33 -1.13 16.50 5.48
CA LEU A 33 -0.43 15.56 6.36
C LEU A 33 1.05 15.96 6.48
N LYS A 34 1.56 15.98 7.71
CA LYS A 34 2.95 16.33 8.04
C LYS A 34 3.73 15.06 8.42
N PRO A 35 4.52 14.49 7.49
CA PRO A 35 5.40 13.37 7.82
C PRO A 35 6.45 13.79 8.85
N ILE A 36 6.75 12.91 9.81
CA ILE A 36 7.88 13.07 10.73
C ILE A 36 9.18 12.89 9.93
N LYS A 37 9.97 13.95 9.73
CA LYS A 37 11.19 13.94 8.90
C LYS A 37 12.50 13.95 9.70
N SER A 38 12.43 14.11 11.01
CA SER A 38 13.59 14.21 11.91
C SER A 38 13.35 13.42 13.18
N ALA A 39 14.42 13.19 13.95
CA ALA A 39 14.32 12.60 15.27
C ALA A 39 13.24 13.33 16.10
N PRO A 40 12.30 12.59 16.75
CA PRO A 40 11.32 13.18 17.64
C PRO A 40 12.05 13.94 18.75
N SER A 41 12.06 15.27 18.69
CA SER A 41 12.75 16.12 19.65
C SER A 41 11.96 16.32 20.95
N CYS A 42 10.67 15.97 20.95
CA CYS A 42 9.77 16.06 22.09
C CYS A 42 8.78 14.88 22.12
N VAL A 43 8.23 14.58 23.31
CA VAL A 43 7.24 13.51 23.53
C VAL A 43 5.96 13.74 22.70
N ASN A 44 5.66 14.99 22.38
CA ASN A 44 4.45 15.44 21.68
C ASN A 44 4.58 15.43 20.14
N ALA A 45 5.69 14.92 19.58
CA ALA A 45 5.89 14.90 18.13
C ALA A 45 4.80 14.10 17.38
N THR A 46 4.10 13.21 18.08
CA THR A 46 2.98 12.40 17.56
C THR A 46 1.61 13.04 17.79
N ASP A 47 1.53 14.24 18.39
CA ASP A 47 0.26 14.93 18.57
C ASP A 47 -0.32 15.35 17.21
N THR A 48 -1.64 15.31 17.07
CA THR A 48 -2.34 15.65 15.81
C THR A 48 -1.97 17.03 15.25
N GLY A 49 -1.68 18.01 16.13
CA GLY A 49 -1.22 19.35 15.72
C GLY A 49 0.13 19.36 15.01
N ASN A 50 0.97 18.35 15.27
CA ASN A 50 2.26 18.16 14.58
C ASN A 50 2.12 17.25 13.34
N LEU A 51 1.10 16.39 13.30
CA LEU A 51 0.82 15.48 12.18
C LEU A 51 -0.01 16.10 11.06
N PHE A 52 -0.68 17.23 11.31
CA PHE A 52 -1.57 17.87 10.35
C PHE A 52 -1.39 19.39 10.28
N ASP A 53 -1.38 19.94 9.08
CA ASP A 53 -1.40 21.37 8.83
C ASP A 53 -2.83 21.93 8.90
N LEU A 54 -3.33 22.11 10.13
CA LEU A 54 -4.67 22.64 10.36
C LEU A 54 -4.85 24.04 9.73
N ASP A 55 -3.87 24.92 9.89
CA ASP A 55 -3.95 26.28 9.35
C ASP A 55 -3.95 26.29 7.82
N GLY A 56 -3.10 25.47 7.19
CA GLY A 56 -3.11 25.28 5.75
C GLY A 56 -4.45 24.71 5.26
N PHE A 57 -4.98 23.70 5.95
CA PHE A 57 -6.25 23.08 5.58
C PHE A 57 -7.39 24.09 5.65
N LEU A 58 -7.50 24.86 6.74
CA LEU A 58 -8.52 25.91 6.89
C LEU A 58 -8.41 27.01 5.83
N LYS A 59 -7.19 27.41 5.46
CA LYS A 59 -6.94 28.40 4.38
C LYS A 59 -7.32 27.88 2.99
N SER A 60 -7.32 26.57 2.79
CA SER A 60 -7.74 25.96 1.52
C SER A 60 -9.26 25.91 1.32
N ARG A 61 -10.05 26.18 2.36
CA ARG A 61 -11.52 26.15 2.31
C ARG A 61 -12.08 27.52 1.93
N ASP A 62 -13.31 27.52 1.41
CA ASP A 62 -14.06 28.76 1.18
C ASP A 62 -14.26 29.53 2.50
N LYS A 63 -14.09 30.86 2.43
CA LYS A 63 -14.20 31.79 3.56
C LYS A 63 -15.53 31.67 4.28
N SER A 64 -16.61 31.37 3.54
CA SER A 64 -17.95 31.18 4.09
C SER A 64 -18.05 29.97 5.02
N GLY A 65 -17.26 28.92 4.77
CA GLY A 65 -17.27 27.65 5.50
C GLY A 65 -16.21 27.51 6.59
N VAL A 66 -15.29 28.48 6.74
CA VAL A 66 -14.14 28.35 7.65
C VAL A 66 -14.55 28.07 9.10
N GLU A 67 -15.60 28.72 9.62
CA GLU A 67 -16.06 28.49 10.99
C GLU A 67 -16.62 27.07 11.20
N PHE A 68 -17.30 26.52 10.18
CA PHE A 68 -17.70 25.11 10.18
C PHE A 68 -16.47 24.20 10.23
N PHE A 69 -15.47 24.44 9.37
CA PHE A 69 -14.27 23.60 9.33
C PHE A 69 -13.44 23.69 10.61
N LYS A 70 -13.39 24.85 11.28
CA LYS A 70 -12.77 24.99 12.60
C LYS A 70 -13.43 24.06 13.62
N ARG A 71 -14.76 24.04 13.68
CA ARG A 71 -15.51 23.15 14.60
C ARG A 71 -15.35 21.68 14.21
N PHE A 72 -15.41 21.38 12.92
CA PHE A 72 -15.23 20.02 12.38
C PHE A 72 -13.84 19.46 12.74
N CYS A 73 -12.78 20.22 12.53
CA CYS A 73 -11.41 19.79 12.83
C CYS A 73 -11.13 19.68 14.33
N ALA A 74 -11.92 20.36 15.17
CA ALA A 74 -11.85 20.23 16.63
C ALA A 74 -12.59 18.98 17.17
N THR A 75 -13.31 18.24 16.33
CA THR A 75 -14.03 17.03 16.77
C THR A 75 -13.07 15.89 17.06
N GLN A 76 -13.43 15.06 18.05
CA GLN A 76 -12.71 13.82 18.36
C GLN A 76 -12.65 12.87 17.16
N SER A 77 -13.71 12.83 16.34
CA SER A 77 -13.75 12.01 15.13
C SER A 77 -12.70 12.42 14.10
N PHE A 78 -12.51 13.73 13.88
CA PHE A 78 -11.47 14.22 12.98
C PHE A 78 -10.08 13.91 13.52
N ILE A 79 -9.83 14.19 14.80
CA ILE A 79 -8.56 13.94 15.46
C ILE A 79 -8.17 12.46 15.34
N ARG A 80 -9.09 11.55 15.68
CA ARG A 80 -8.86 10.10 15.54
C ARG A 80 -8.65 9.68 14.09
N PHE A 81 -9.39 10.24 13.14
CA PHE A 81 -9.18 9.94 11.74
C PHE A 81 -7.75 10.28 11.30
N ILE A 82 -7.23 11.45 11.68
CA ILE A 82 -5.85 11.84 11.35
C ILE A 82 -4.83 10.92 12.01
N GLU A 83 -5.04 10.52 13.26
CA GLU A 83 -4.17 9.56 13.96
C GLU A 83 -4.18 8.18 13.29
N GLU A 84 -5.36 7.62 13.02
CA GLU A 84 -5.54 6.33 12.34
C GLU A 84 -5.02 6.35 10.90
N ARG A 85 -5.07 7.50 10.24
CA ARG A 85 -4.50 7.69 8.91
C ARG A 85 -2.98 7.84 8.91
N SER A 86 -2.42 8.34 10.02
CA SER A 86 -1.00 8.64 10.18
C SER A 86 -0.17 7.46 10.68
N PHE A 87 -0.76 6.58 11.47
CA PHE A 87 -0.07 5.43 12.06
C PHE A 87 -0.65 4.11 11.57
N VAL A 88 0.01 3.00 11.92
CA VAL A 88 -0.51 1.69 11.55
C VAL A 88 -1.79 1.40 12.32
N SER A 89 -2.88 1.23 11.57
CA SER A 89 -4.22 0.97 12.08
C SER A 89 -4.84 -0.27 11.41
N ASP A 90 -5.74 -0.96 12.11
CA ASP A 90 -6.61 -1.99 11.52
C ASP A 90 -7.57 -1.39 10.47
N LYS A 91 -7.74 -0.06 10.47
CA LYS A 91 -8.54 0.69 9.50
C LYS A 91 -7.81 1.06 8.21
N ASN A 92 -6.54 0.69 8.03
CA ASN A 92 -5.74 1.07 6.86
C ASN A 92 -6.41 0.76 5.52
N THR A 93 -7.09 -0.39 5.40
CA THR A 93 -7.84 -0.76 4.19
C THR A 93 -9.02 0.19 3.92
N TYR A 94 -9.74 0.59 4.97
CA TYR A 94 -10.84 1.56 4.87
C TYR A 94 -10.35 2.97 4.56
N ASN A 95 -9.22 3.37 5.15
CA ASN A 95 -8.59 4.66 4.88
C ASN A 95 -8.06 4.74 3.43
N ALA A 96 -7.45 3.66 2.92
CA ALA A 96 -7.04 3.58 1.51
C ALA A 96 -8.24 3.59 0.55
N PHE A 97 -9.36 2.97 0.94
CA PHE A 97 -10.62 3.06 0.18
C PHE A 97 -11.19 4.49 0.19
N PHE A 98 -11.18 5.17 1.34
CA PHE A 98 -11.65 6.54 1.43
C PHE A 98 -10.80 7.52 0.60
N ASP A 99 -9.48 7.32 0.55
CA ASP A 99 -8.58 8.07 -0.34
C ASP A 99 -8.96 7.88 -1.83
N ASP A 100 -9.32 6.65 -2.24
CA ASP A 100 -9.82 6.35 -3.60
C ASP A 100 -11.16 7.03 -3.88
N CYS A 101 -12.05 7.10 -2.90
CA CYS A 101 -13.31 7.83 -3.03
C CYS A 101 -13.07 9.33 -3.26
N ILE A 102 -12.15 9.95 -2.53
CA ILE A 102 -11.80 11.37 -2.72
C ILE A 102 -11.25 11.57 -4.13
N ALA A 103 -10.31 10.73 -4.58
CA ALA A 103 -9.74 10.82 -5.92
C ALA A 103 -10.79 10.69 -7.05
N LYS A 104 -11.79 9.80 -6.88
CA LYS A 104 -12.91 9.63 -7.81
C LYS A 104 -13.86 10.84 -7.85
N VAL A 105 -14.14 11.44 -6.70
CA VAL A 105 -14.94 12.67 -6.63
C VAL A 105 -14.18 13.82 -7.30
N ASP A 106 -12.86 13.91 -7.11
CA ASP A 106 -12.03 14.94 -7.74
C ASP A 106 -11.94 14.86 -9.25
N SER A 107 -11.93 13.64 -9.80
CA SER A 107 -11.82 13.40 -11.23
C SER A 107 -13.16 13.47 -11.99
N SER A 108 -14.30 13.58 -11.28
CA SER A 108 -15.63 13.66 -11.88
C SER A 108 -16.26 15.03 -11.68
N GLU A 109 -16.03 15.95 -12.63
CA GLU A 109 -16.67 17.26 -12.63
C GLU A 109 -18.21 17.19 -12.66
N THR A 110 -18.78 16.09 -13.16
CA THR A 110 -20.23 15.89 -13.33
C THR A 110 -20.90 15.16 -12.16
N GLY A 111 -20.14 14.68 -11.16
CA GLY A 111 -20.74 14.03 -10.00
C GLY A 111 -21.53 12.75 -10.30
N ASP A 112 -21.28 12.04 -11.40
CA ASP A 112 -22.02 10.81 -11.73
C ASP A 112 -21.20 9.51 -11.51
N VAL A 113 -20.06 9.61 -10.82
CA VAL A 113 -19.23 8.44 -10.49
C VAL A 113 -19.76 7.72 -9.26
N SER A 114 -20.06 6.42 -9.44
CA SER A 114 -20.44 5.52 -8.36
C SER A 114 -19.24 5.20 -7.45
N LEU A 115 -19.37 5.50 -6.16
CA LEU A 115 -18.33 5.25 -5.16
C LEU A 115 -18.40 3.83 -4.58
N LEU A 116 -19.58 3.23 -4.59
CA LEU A 116 -19.85 1.91 -4.05
C LEU A 116 -20.26 0.95 -5.16
N GLU A 117 -19.45 -0.06 -5.41
CA GLU A 117 -19.80 -1.13 -6.36
C GLU A 117 -20.87 -2.04 -5.72
N LEU A 118 -21.98 -2.25 -6.42
CA LEU A 118 -22.93 -3.30 -6.08
C LEU A 118 -22.25 -4.64 -6.42
N ASP A 119 -21.97 -5.46 -5.41
CA ASP A 119 -21.31 -6.78 -5.46
C ASP A 119 -22.01 -7.85 -6.35
N GLY A 120 -22.92 -7.44 -7.24
CA GLY A 120 -23.68 -8.29 -8.16
C GLY A 120 -23.58 -7.93 -9.65
N SER A 121 -22.66 -7.04 -10.05
CA SER A 121 -22.43 -6.71 -11.48
C SER A 121 -21.06 -7.14 -12.01
N ALA A 122 -20.44 -8.16 -11.39
CA ALA A 122 -19.24 -8.84 -11.89
C ALA A 122 -19.49 -9.69 -13.16
N HIS A 123 -20.62 -9.50 -13.85
CA HIS A 123 -20.93 -10.18 -15.08
C HIS A 123 -21.04 -9.19 -16.24
N LEU A 124 -20.05 -9.30 -17.14
CA LEU A 124 -20.06 -8.81 -18.51
C LEU A 124 -20.12 -7.29 -18.69
N ASN A 125 -18.99 -6.62 -18.42
CA ASN A 125 -18.53 -5.55 -19.30
C ASN A 125 -17.06 -5.83 -19.60
N ASN A 126 -16.68 -5.85 -20.87
CA ASN A 126 -15.44 -6.39 -21.45
C ASN A 126 -14.10 -5.74 -21.00
N THR A 127 -14.07 -5.12 -19.82
CA THR A 127 -12.89 -4.65 -19.10
C THR A 127 -12.66 -5.43 -17.79
N SER A 128 -13.61 -6.31 -17.39
CA SER A 128 -13.56 -7.08 -16.14
C SER A 128 -12.67 -8.32 -16.20
N VAL A 129 -12.09 -8.66 -17.35
CA VAL A 129 -11.17 -9.81 -17.50
C VAL A 129 -9.94 -9.67 -16.58
N GLY A 130 -9.61 -8.44 -16.15
CA GLY A 130 -8.56 -8.20 -15.17
C GLY A 130 -9.01 -8.37 -13.72
N LEU A 131 -10.27 -8.12 -13.35
CA LEU A 131 -10.69 -8.02 -11.95
C LEU A 131 -10.97 -9.39 -11.29
N ASP A 132 -11.46 -10.36 -12.07
CA ASP A 132 -11.68 -11.74 -11.58
C ASP A 132 -10.37 -12.48 -11.29
N PHE A 133 -9.24 -12.03 -11.86
CA PHE A 133 -7.91 -12.57 -11.55
C PHE A 133 -7.39 -12.15 -10.15
N PHE A 134 -8.05 -11.17 -9.50
CA PHE A 134 -7.62 -10.57 -8.23
C PHE A 134 -8.49 -10.93 -7.02
N LEU A 135 -9.40 -11.91 -7.15
CA LEU A 135 -9.65 -12.76 -6.00
C LEU A 135 -8.33 -13.48 -5.74
N GLN A 136 -7.45 -12.84 -4.95
CA GLN A 136 -6.26 -13.44 -4.37
C GLN A 136 -6.74 -14.72 -3.69
N VAL A 137 -6.64 -15.83 -4.42
CA VAL A 137 -6.77 -17.16 -3.86
C VAL A 137 -5.62 -17.23 -2.87
N PHE A 138 -5.93 -17.02 -1.60
CA PHE A 138 -4.99 -17.31 -0.55
C PHE A 138 -4.70 -18.80 -0.64
N ILE A 139 -3.51 -19.12 -1.13
CA ILE A 139 -2.97 -20.46 -1.00
C ILE A 139 -2.46 -20.51 0.43
N ALA A 140 -3.24 -21.09 1.33
CA ALA A 140 -2.77 -21.39 2.66
C ALA A 140 -1.45 -22.18 2.56
N PRO A 141 -0.47 -21.95 3.46
CA PRO A 141 0.64 -22.87 3.57
C PRO A 141 0.03 -24.28 3.67
N PRO A 142 0.47 -25.22 2.82
CA PRO A 142 -0.10 -26.56 2.78
C PRO A 142 -0.04 -27.14 4.20
N GLU A 143 -1.14 -27.75 4.64
CA GLU A 143 -1.17 -28.41 5.93
C GLU A 143 0.00 -29.41 6.03
N PRO A 144 0.67 -29.52 7.19
CA PRO A 144 1.78 -30.44 7.37
C PRO A 144 1.34 -31.86 7.03
N ILE A 145 1.96 -32.45 6.02
CA ILE A 145 1.55 -33.76 5.50
C ILE A 145 2.11 -34.83 6.43
N VAL A 146 1.26 -35.41 7.25
CA VAL A 146 1.63 -36.51 8.14
C VAL A 146 1.48 -37.82 7.39
N ASP A 147 2.54 -38.63 7.34
CA ASP A 147 2.46 -39.97 6.79
C ASP A 147 1.56 -40.85 7.69
N PRO A 148 0.45 -41.40 7.17
CA PRO A 148 -0.51 -42.19 7.96
C PRO A 148 0.11 -43.42 8.63
N LYS A 149 1.24 -43.93 8.13
CA LYS A 149 1.89 -45.13 8.66
C LYS A 149 2.91 -44.83 9.75
N THR A 150 3.57 -43.68 9.68
CA THR A 150 4.69 -43.34 10.58
C THR A 150 4.34 -42.23 11.56
N GLY A 151 3.27 -41.47 11.31
CA GLY A 151 2.85 -40.35 12.16
C GLY A 151 3.82 -39.16 12.14
N LEU A 152 4.80 -39.17 11.23
CA LEU A 152 5.80 -38.11 11.07
C LEU A 152 5.40 -37.17 9.95
N GLU A 153 5.75 -35.90 10.13
CA GLU A 153 5.59 -34.86 9.11
C GLU A 153 6.57 -35.11 7.95
N ARG A 154 6.06 -35.02 6.72
CA ARG A 154 6.83 -35.23 5.50
C ARG A 154 7.72 -34.01 5.25
N GLU A 155 9.03 -34.22 5.24
CA GLU A 155 9.98 -33.14 4.94
C GLU A 155 10.08 -32.86 3.44
N PHE A 156 9.83 -31.61 3.05
CA PHE A 156 10.00 -31.11 1.67
C PHE A 156 11.35 -30.38 1.54
N LYS A 157 12.43 -31.14 1.40
CA LYS A 157 13.79 -30.59 1.37
C LYS A 157 14.50 -30.87 0.06
N TYR A 158 15.16 -29.84 -0.47
CA TYR A 158 16.18 -29.96 -1.49
C TYR A 158 17.51 -29.44 -0.94
N ASP A 159 18.60 -30.15 -1.17
CA ASP A 159 19.94 -29.74 -0.69
C ASP A 159 20.47 -28.48 -1.38
N ARG A 160 19.99 -28.20 -2.60
CA ARG A 160 20.33 -27.03 -3.43
C ARG A 160 19.14 -26.65 -4.31
N PHE A 161 19.16 -25.45 -4.90
CA PHE A 161 18.12 -25.04 -5.84
C PHE A 161 17.98 -26.07 -6.98
N PRO A 162 16.82 -26.75 -7.10
CA PRO A 162 16.69 -27.92 -7.97
C PRO A 162 16.71 -27.50 -9.44
N ARG A 163 17.60 -28.10 -10.24
CA ARG A 163 17.53 -28.02 -11.72
C ARG A 163 16.46 -28.95 -12.30
N LYS A 164 16.02 -29.93 -11.52
CA LYS A 164 14.91 -30.83 -11.80
C LYS A 164 14.13 -30.99 -10.50
N LEU A 165 12.82 -30.81 -10.59
CA LEU A 165 11.90 -30.99 -9.47
C LEU A 165 11.67 -32.49 -9.25
N ASP A 166 11.70 -32.95 -8.00
CA ASP A 166 11.43 -34.34 -7.64
C ASP A 166 9.90 -34.57 -7.62
N PRO A 167 9.33 -35.35 -8.56
CA PRO A 167 7.90 -35.61 -8.63
C PRO A 167 7.33 -36.22 -7.34
N ALA A 168 8.14 -36.96 -6.56
CA ALA A 168 7.68 -37.61 -5.33
C ALA A 168 7.37 -36.62 -4.19
N LEU A 169 7.88 -35.40 -4.29
CA LEU A 169 7.59 -34.30 -3.37
C LEU A 169 6.31 -33.53 -3.77
N PHE A 170 5.68 -33.85 -4.90
CA PHE A 170 4.43 -33.21 -5.34
C PHE A 170 3.25 -34.14 -5.06
N GLN A 171 2.15 -33.57 -4.58
CA GLN A 171 0.89 -34.26 -4.37
C GLN A 171 0.05 -34.29 -5.65
N LEU A 172 0.64 -34.73 -6.77
CA LEU A 172 -0.03 -34.72 -8.08
C LEU A 172 -1.32 -35.54 -8.08
N ASP A 173 -1.36 -36.59 -7.27
CA ASP A 173 -2.50 -37.51 -7.13
C ASP A 173 -3.71 -36.86 -6.42
N HIS A 174 -3.49 -35.77 -5.66
CA HIS A 174 -4.53 -35.03 -4.95
C HIS A 174 -5.05 -33.81 -5.75
N LEU A 175 -4.48 -33.52 -6.91
CA LEU A 175 -4.92 -32.44 -7.78
C LEU A 175 -6.17 -32.88 -8.58
N SER A 176 -7.32 -32.88 -7.91
CA SER A 176 -8.61 -32.96 -8.61
C SER A 176 -8.88 -31.65 -9.35
N MET A 177 -8.96 -31.71 -10.68
CA MET A 177 -9.38 -30.58 -11.53
C MET A 177 -10.89 -30.27 -11.42
N ASN A 178 -11.65 -31.07 -10.68
CA ASN A 178 -13.09 -30.89 -10.50
C ASN A 178 -13.36 -29.99 -9.28
N ARG A 179 -13.66 -28.71 -9.56
CA ARG A 179 -13.90 -27.61 -8.59
C ARG A 179 -15.19 -27.74 -7.75
N ALA A 180 -15.83 -28.90 -7.67
CA ALA A 180 -17.19 -29.03 -7.14
C ALA A 180 -17.26 -29.15 -5.60
N ASP A 181 -16.18 -29.58 -4.92
CA ASP A 181 -16.18 -29.87 -3.47
C ASP A 181 -15.01 -29.21 -2.75
N GLN A 182 -14.81 -27.90 -2.92
CA GLN A 182 -13.85 -27.17 -2.11
C GLN A 182 -14.52 -26.66 -0.82
N GLN A 183 -14.29 -27.36 0.29
CA GLN A 183 -14.41 -26.75 1.61
C GLN A 183 -13.47 -25.55 1.67
N ALA A 184 -14.01 -24.38 2.01
CA ALA A 184 -13.24 -23.15 2.11
C ALA A 184 -12.19 -23.32 3.22
N VAL A 185 -10.91 -23.27 2.84
CA VAL A 185 -9.79 -23.25 3.79
C VAL A 185 -9.95 -22.01 4.68
N PRO A 186 -9.86 -22.13 6.02
CA PRO A 186 -9.96 -21.00 6.92
C PRO A 186 -8.89 -19.95 6.58
N LEU A 187 -9.33 -18.77 6.18
CA LEU A 187 -8.46 -17.63 5.87
C LEU A 187 -7.89 -17.06 7.19
N GLN A 188 -6.62 -17.31 7.48
CA GLN A 188 -5.90 -16.58 8.53
C GLN A 188 -5.59 -15.17 7.98
N TYR A 189 -6.27 -14.14 8.48
CA TYR A 189 -6.19 -12.76 7.99
C TYR A 189 -4.96 -11.97 8.50
N GLU A 190 -3.77 -12.57 8.55
CA GLU A 190 -2.55 -11.85 8.95
C GLU A 190 -1.84 -11.10 7.80
N TYR A 191 -2.48 -10.93 6.63
CA TYR A 191 -1.91 -10.20 5.48
C TYR A 191 -1.66 -8.72 5.72
N ASN A 192 -2.32 -8.12 6.71
CA ASN A 192 -2.29 -6.67 6.94
C ASN A 192 -0.91 -6.14 7.39
N ARG A 193 0.09 -7.02 7.59
CA ARG A 193 1.44 -6.65 8.01
C ARG A 193 2.51 -6.77 6.94
N CYS A 194 2.21 -7.30 5.75
CA CYS A 194 3.23 -7.47 4.71
C CYS A 194 3.26 -6.24 3.78
N ALA A 195 4.38 -5.50 3.74
CA ALA A 195 4.54 -4.36 2.84
C ALA A 195 4.39 -4.70 1.35
N ALA A 196 4.58 -5.97 0.97
CA ALA A 196 4.40 -6.41 -0.41
C ALA A 196 2.91 -6.53 -0.82
N VAL A 197 1.99 -6.59 0.14
CA VAL A 197 0.56 -6.70 -0.16
C VAL A 197 0.04 -5.35 -0.64
N ARG A 198 -0.57 -5.35 -1.83
CA ARG A 198 -1.22 -4.18 -2.41
C ARG A 198 -2.65 -4.08 -1.92
N THR A 199 -3.10 -2.86 -1.68
CA THR A 199 -4.52 -2.62 -1.38
C THR A 199 -5.37 -2.78 -2.65
N LYS A 200 -6.67 -3.10 -2.51
CA LYS A 200 -7.57 -3.17 -3.68
C LYS A 200 -7.59 -1.87 -4.51
N PRO A 201 -7.64 -0.66 -3.89
CA PRO A 201 -7.53 0.58 -4.64
C PRO A 201 -6.20 0.74 -5.38
N GLU A 202 -5.09 0.35 -4.77
CA GLU A 202 -3.75 0.40 -5.39
C GLU A 202 -3.67 -0.48 -6.65
N VAL A 203 -4.22 -1.70 -6.59
CA VAL A 203 -4.30 -2.59 -7.76
C VAL A 203 -5.14 -1.95 -8.86
N ARG A 204 -6.34 -1.47 -8.54
CA ARG A 204 -7.24 -0.83 -9.52
C ARG A 204 -6.60 0.40 -10.17
N SER A 205 -6.03 1.29 -9.36
CA SER A 205 -5.37 2.52 -9.82
C SER A 205 -4.17 2.21 -10.71
N SER A 206 -3.31 1.26 -10.31
CA SER A 206 -2.13 0.86 -11.12
C SER A 206 -2.53 0.29 -12.48
N MET A 207 -3.61 -0.50 -12.53
CA MET A 207 -4.11 -1.12 -13.74
C MET A 207 -4.74 -0.09 -14.68
N LEU A 208 -5.50 0.86 -14.13
CA LEU A 208 -6.05 1.99 -14.87
C LEU A 208 -4.93 2.88 -15.44
N ALA A 209 -3.93 3.22 -14.62
CA ALA A 209 -2.78 4.02 -15.01
C ALA A 209 -1.97 3.33 -16.13
N ALA A 210 -1.70 2.03 -15.98
CA ALA A 210 -1.03 1.22 -17.01
C ALA A 210 -1.80 1.23 -18.33
N THR A 211 -3.11 0.94 -18.27
CA THR A 211 -3.99 0.89 -19.46
C THR A 211 -4.05 2.25 -20.15
N ASN A 212 -4.23 3.34 -19.39
CA ASN A 212 -4.26 4.69 -19.94
C ASN A 212 -2.92 5.07 -20.57
N SER A 213 -1.80 4.72 -19.93
CA SER A 213 -0.47 5.04 -20.45
C SER A 213 -0.16 4.34 -21.76
N VAL A 214 -0.55 3.07 -21.90
CA VAL A 214 -0.39 2.31 -23.15
C VAL A 214 -1.32 2.86 -24.24
N ARG A 215 -2.53 3.30 -23.88
CA ARG A 215 -3.48 3.92 -24.80
C ARG A 215 -3.00 5.27 -25.34
N THR A 216 -2.33 6.08 -24.52
CA THR A 216 -1.81 7.39 -24.96
C THR A 216 -0.55 7.25 -25.81
N ASN A 217 0.33 6.29 -25.51
CA ASN A 217 1.51 6.01 -26.31
C ASN A 217 1.88 4.51 -26.22
N PRO A 218 1.89 3.77 -27.36
CA PRO A 218 2.30 2.36 -27.37
C PRO A 218 3.71 2.10 -26.81
N LEU A 219 4.61 3.08 -26.88
CA LEU A 219 5.97 2.98 -26.31
C LEU A 219 6.00 3.01 -24.77
N HIS A 220 4.87 3.27 -24.11
CA HIS A 220 4.76 3.12 -22.66
C HIS A 220 4.62 1.67 -22.21
N TRP A 221 4.22 0.73 -23.09
CA TRP A 221 4.09 -0.68 -22.71
C TRP A 221 5.40 -1.28 -22.15
N PRO A 222 6.57 -1.10 -22.78
CA PRO A 222 7.84 -1.53 -22.20
C PRO A 222 8.15 -0.89 -20.83
N LYS A 223 7.80 0.38 -20.64
CA LYS A 223 7.99 1.10 -19.35
C LYS A 223 7.10 0.50 -18.26
N THR A 224 5.84 0.21 -18.57
CA THR A 224 4.90 -0.51 -17.69
C THR A 224 5.44 -1.88 -17.29
N LEU A 225 5.93 -2.67 -18.25
CA LEU A 225 6.51 -3.98 -17.98
C LEU A 225 7.75 -3.88 -17.09
N LEU A 226 8.61 -2.90 -17.37
CA LEU A 226 9.81 -2.63 -16.58
C LEU A 226 9.48 -2.23 -15.14
N PHE A 227 8.43 -1.41 -14.92
CA PHE A 227 7.95 -1.12 -13.57
C PHE A 227 7.55 -2.39 -12.80
N TYR A 228 6.77 -3.29 -13.41
CA TYR A 228 6.38 -4.52 -12.75
C TYR A 228 7.56 -5.48 -12.51
N ALA A 229 8.57 -5.47 -13.37
CA ALA A 229 9.83 -6.19 -13.13
C ALA A 229 10.57 -5.64 -11.90
N TYR A 230 10.65 -4.31 -11.75
CA TYR A 230 11.18 -3.69 -10.52
C TYR A 230 10.34 -4.06 -9.30
N SER A 231 9.01 -4.02 -9.41
CA SER A 231 8.12 -4.41 -8.32
C SER A 231 8.37 -5.86 -7.87
N LEU A 232 8.49 -6.80 -8.81
CA LEU A 232 8.81 -8.19 -8.49
C LEU A 232 10.15 -8.31 -7.76
N TRP A 233 11.16 -7.58 -8.22
CA TRP A 233 12.46 -7.53 -7.56
C TRP A 233 12.35 -7.01 -6.12
N PHE A 234 11.64 -5.90 -5.90
CA PHE A 234 11.42 -5.34 -4.56
C PHE A 234 10.63 -6.30 -3.66
N MET A 235 9.65 -7.04 -4.18
CA MET A 235 8.89 -8.03 -3.39
C MET A 235 9.77 -9.18 -2.87
N GLN A 236 10.89 -9.49 -3.52
CA GLN A 236 11.86 -10.49 -3.05
C GLN A 236 12.92 -9.91 -2.11
N LEU A 237 12.99 -8.58 -1.98
CA LEU A 237 14.04 -7.89 -1.24
C LEU A 237 14.05 -8.21 0.26
N PRO A 238 12.92 -8.34 0.98
CA PRO A 238 12.93 -8.74 2.40
C PRO A 238 13.61 -10.09 2.64
N SER A 239 13.33 -11.08 1.78
CA SER A 239 13.98 -12.39 1.84
C SER A 239 15.48 -12.28 1.55
N LEU A 240 15.87 -11.47 0.56
CA LEU A 240 17.28 -11.22 0.24
C LEU A 240 18.03 -10.54 1.39
N VAL A 241 17.43 -9.55 2.06
CA VAL A 241 18.02 -8.88 3.22
C VAL A 241 18.19 -9.84 4.39
N THR A 242 17.23 -10.75 4.59
CA THR A 242 17.27 -11.73 5.69
C THR A 242 18.46 -12.70 5.55
N ILE A 243 18.75 -13.17 4.34
CA ILE A 243 19.85 -14.12 4.09
C ILE A 243 21.21 -13.45 3.88
N ALA A 244 21.25 -12.14 3.61
CA ALA A 244 22.48 -11.46 3.25
C ALA A 244 23.40 -11.21 4.46
N PRO A 245 24.72 -11.47 4.33
CA PRO A 245 25.67 -11.20 5.42
C PRO A 245 25.84 -9.71 5.70
N ASN A 246 25.58 -8.85 4.70
CA ASN A 246 25.66 -7.39 4.85
C ASN A 246 24.34 -6.74 4.38
N LYS A 247 23.41 -6.60 5.32
CA LYS A 247 22.09 -5.98 5.10
C LYS A 247 22.19 -4.57 4.51
N LYS A 248 23.16 -3.77 4.97
CA LYS A 248 23.37 -2.40 4.49
C LYS A 248 23.75 -2.36 3.02
N LYS A 249 24.55 -3.32 2.53
CA LYS A 249 24.90 -3.42 1.11
C LYS A 249 23.68 -3.70 0.25
N ILE A 250 22.79 -4.59 0.70
CA ILE A 250 21.53 -4.89 -0.01
C ILE A 250 20.59 -3.68 0.01
N LEU A 251 20.50 -2.97 1.14
CA LEU A 251 19.72 -1.75 1.24
C LEU A 251 20.23 -0.68 0.25
N LEU A 252 21.54 -0.44 0.18
CA LEU A 252 22.13 0.50 -0.78
C LEU A 252 21.90 0.09 -2.25
N LEU A 253 21.92 -1.22 -2.55
CA LEU A 253 21.54 -1.72 -3.87
C LEU A 253 20.09 -1.38 -4.22
N ALA A 254 19.18 -1.51 -3.25
CA ALA A 254 17.78 -1.14 -3.44
C ALA A 254 17.60 0.37 -3.70
N PHE A 255 18.35 1.23 -3.02
CA PHE A 255 18.38 2.67 -3.32
C PHE A 255 18.91 2.95 -4.73
N HIS A 256 19.97 2.26 -5.15
CA HIS A 256 20.50 2.41 -6.51
C HIS A 256 19.50 1.97 -7.58
N ILE A 257 18.73 0.90 -7.32
CA ILE A 257 17.67 0.46 -8.24
C ILE A 257 16.50 1.44 -8.26
N LEU A 258 16.12 2.01 -7.12
CA LEU A 258 15.09 3.06 -7.06
C LEU A 258 15.52 4.31 -7.84
N ASP A 259 16.76 4.74 -7.66
CA ASP A 259 17.36 5.86 -8.39
C ASP A 259 17.39 5.59 -9.91
N ARG A 260 17.77 4.37 -10.31
CA ARG A 260 17.70 3.94 -11.71
C ARG A 260 16.26 3.97 -12.26
N MET A 261 15.27 3.61 -11.46
CA MET A 261 13.86 3.68 -11.87
C MET A 261 13.45 5.13 -12.18
N GLU A 262 13.89 6.10 -11.36
CA GLU A 262 13.68 7.54 -11.58
C GLU A 262 14.38 8.03 -12.87
N HIS A 263 15.62 7.59 -13.13
CA HIS A 263 16.39 7.99 -14.32
C HIS A 263 15.98 7.33 -15.64
N THR A 264 15.28 6.20 -15.60
CA THR A 264 14.83 5.48 -16.82
C THR A 264 13.47 5.97 -17.33
N GLU A 265 12.97 7.09 -16.79
CA GLU A 265 11.65 7.65 -17.08
C GLU A 265 10.51 6.63 -16.95
N VAL A 266 10.70 5.61 -16.10
CA VAL A 266 9.65 4.65 -15.75
C VAL A 266 8.77 5.32 -14.73
N PHE A 267 7.52 5.57 -15.09
CA PHE A 267 6.55 6.14 -14.17
C PHE A 267 6.09 5.05 -13.18
N PRO A 268 6.15 5.31 -11.87
CA PRO A 268 5.65 4.37 -10.89
C PRO A 268 4.12 4.25 -10.98
N LEU A 269 3.63 3.02 -11.10
CA LEU A 269 2.19 2.74 -11.17
C LEU A 269 1.53 2.57 -9.80
N ASP A 270 2.32 2.26 -8.79
CA ASP A 270 1.88 2.05 -7.42
C ASP A 270 2.99 2.38 -6.40
N GLN A 271 2.72 2.10 -5.12
CA GLN A 271 3.59 2.48 -4.00
C GLN A 271 4.45 1.32 -3.50
N VAL A 272 4.34 0.10 -4.06
CA VAL A 272 4.85 -1.12 -3.42
C VAL A 272 6.37 -1.10 -3.26
N CYS A 273 7.10 -0.62 -4.28
CA CYS A 273 8.56 -0.53 -4.26
C CYS A 273 9.04 0.39 -3.13
N TYR A 274 8.40 1.55 -3.01
CA TYR A 274 8.69 2.53 -1.96
C TYR A 274 8.32 1.98 -0.58
N ARG A 275 7.13 1.37 -0.45
CA ARG A 275 6.63 0.82 0.82
C ARG A 275 7.55 -0.27 1.38
N ILE A 276 7.99 -1.20 0.53
CA ILE A 276 8.94 -2.25 0.94
C ILE A 276 10.28 -1.64 1.36
N LEU A 277 10.81 -0.68 0.58
CA LEU A 277 12.10 -0.08 0.91
C LEU A 277 12.05 0.75 2.20
N ILE A 278 10.93 1.44 2.47
CA ILE A 278 10.69 2.14 3.74
C ILE A 278 10.69 1.15 4.91
N GLU A 279 9.98 0.03 4.80
CA GLU A 279 9.96 -1.02 5.83
C GLU A 279 11.37 -1.53 6.13
N LEU A 280 12.14 -1.85 5.10
CA LEU A 280 13.51 -2.34 5.25
C LEU A 280 14.46 -1.29 5.84
N CYS A 281 14.23 0.00 5.59
CA CYS A 281 14.98 1.07 6.27
C CYS A 281 14.72 1.04 7.79
N GLY A 282 13.46 0.80 8.19
CA GLY A 282 13.09 0.61 9.60
C GLY A 282 13.78 -0.62 10.22
N GLU A 283 13.69 -1.78 9.57
CA GLU A 283 14.31 -3.03 10.03
C GLU A 283 15.85 -2.94 10.11
N CYS A 284 16.48 -2.17 9.23
CA CYS A 284 17.92 -1.93 9.24
C CYS A 284 18.35 -0.81 10.21
N GLY A 285 17.40 -0.13 10.88
CA GLY A 285 17.69 0.96 11.81
C GLY A 285 18.23 2.23 11.13
N GLU A 286 17.79 2.52 9.90
CA GLU A 286 18.25 3.66 9.10
C GLU A 286 17.07 4.62 8.79
N PRO A 287 16.55 5.37 9.78
CA PRO A 287 15.33 6.19 9.62
C PRO A 287 15.54 7.34 8.65
N SER A 288 16.75 7.91 8.57
CA SER A 288 17.09 8.96 7.60
C SER A 288 16.98 8.48 6.15
N LEU A 289 17.19 7.18 5.90
CA LEU A 289 16.99 6.58 4.59
C LEU A 289 15.50 6.44 4.27
N ALA A 290 14.66 6.07 5.24
CA ALA A 290 13.20 6.04 5.05
C ALA A 290 12.64 7.42 4.63
N VAL A 291 13.15 8.51 5.23
CA VAL A 291 12.80 9.89 4.82
C VAL A 291 13.16 10.14 3.35
N LYS A 292 14.33 9.68 2.90
CA LYS A 292 14.75 9.84 1.49
C LYS A 292 13.86 9.06 0.53
N VAL A 293 13.39 7.87 0.91
CA VAL A 293 12.45 7.09 0.09
C VAL A 293 11.11 7.80 -0.01
N LEU A 294 10.58 8.32 1.11
CA LEU A 294 9.34 9.09 1.09
C LEU A 294 9.47 10.33 0.20
N GLN A 295 10.60 11.04 0.26
CA GLN A 295 10.86 12.18 -0.63
C GLN A 295 10.94 11.77 -2.10
N ALA A 296 11.60 10.65 -2.42
CA ALA A 296 11.65 10.12 -3.79
C ALA A 296 10.26 9.76 -4.33
N MET A 297 9.43 9.15 -3.47
CA MET A 297 8.05 8.82 -3.77
C MET A 297 7.21 10.07 -4.13
N HIS A 298 7.33 11.15 -3.35
CA HIS A 298 6.65 12.42 -3.66
C HIS A 298 7.19 13.08 -4.94
N ARG A 299 8.52 13.07 -5.18
CA ARG A 299 9.09 13.59 -6.43
C ARG A 299 8.58 12.86 -7.66
N ALA A 300 8.33 11.56 -7.53
CA ALA A 300 7.75 10.74 -8.59
C ALA A 300 6.22 10.91 -8.75
N GLY A 301 5.60 11.83 -8.00
CA GLY A 301 4.17 12.12 -8.06
C GLY A 301 3.28 11.04 -7.43
N VAL A 302 3.83 10.20 -6.55
CA VAL A 302 3.08 9.14 -5.89
C VAL A 302 2.75 9.55 -4.46
N GLU A 303 1.47 9.73 -4.17
CA GLU A 303 0.97 10.06 -2.84
C GLU A 303 0.84 8.82 -1.96
N GLN A 304 1.31 8.87 -0.72
CA GLN A 304 1.24 7.75 0.22
C GLN A 304 -0.17 7.47 0.71
N ASN A 305 -0.62 6.22 0.62
CA ASN A 305 -1.86 5.77 1.26
C ASN A 305 -1.64 5.50 2.78
N ALA A 306 -2.72 5.16 3.49
CA ALA A 306 -2.67 4.89 4.94
C ALA A 306 -1.69 3.78 5.33
N VAL A 307 -1.60 2.72 4.53
CA VAL A 307 -0.68 1.59 4.78
C VAL A 307 0.76 2.07 4.71
N THR A 308 1.14 2.71 3.60
CA THR A 308 2.51 3.19 3.37
C THR A 308 2.90 4.25 4.40
N TYR A 309 1.98 5.15 4.75
CA TYR A 309 2.25 6.22 5.71
C TYR A 309 2.44 5.69 7.14
N GLY A 310 1.63 4.72 7.56
CA GLY A 310 1.81 4.06 8.84
C GLY A 310 3.14 3.29 8.93
N ILE A 311 3.53 2.56 7.87
CA ILE A 311 4.83 1.87 7.80
C ILE A 311 5.99 2.87 7.88
N TYR A 312 5.86 4.01 7.20
CA TYR A 312 6.84 5.10 7.27
C TYR A 312 7.04 5.63 8.68
N HIS A 313 5.96 5.98 9.38
CA HIS A 313 6.07 6.50 10.73
C HIS A 313 6.61 5.45 11.71
N ARG A 314 6.24 4.18 11.56
CA ARG A 314 6.86 3.09 12.32
C ARG A 314 8.37 3.05 12.10
N ALA A 315 8.83 3.05 10.85
CA ALA A 315 10.25 3.01 10.51
C ALA A 315 11.05 4.20 11.09
N VAL A 316 10.42 5.38 11.15
CA VAL A 316 11.02 6.61 11.68
C VAL A 316 11.02 6.66 13.21
N LEU A 317 9.98 6.14 13.87
CA LEU A 317 9.83 6.20 15.32
C LEU A 317 10.58 5.09 16.05
N ASP A 318 10.61 3.88 15.49
CA ASP A 318 11.20 2.72 16.16
C ASP A 318 12.74 2.70 16.07
N ALA A 319 13.31 3.41 15.09
CA ALA A 319 14.74 3.38 14.82
C ALA A 319 15.53 4.47 15.56
N LYS A 320 16.78 4.14 15.93
CA LYS A 320 17.70 5.09 16.56
C LYS A 320 18.26 6.06 15.53
N TRP A 321 17.91 7.34 15.67
CA TRP A 321 18.42 8.39 14.80
C TRP A 321 19.92 8.65 15.01
N PRO A 322 20.68 9.00 13.94
CA PRO A 322 22.06 9.45 14.08
C PRO A 322 22.15 10.67 14.99
N THR A 323 23.21 10.75 15.80
CA THR A 323 23.47 11.95 16.62
C THR A 323 23.69 13.17 15.71
N PRO A 324 23.39 14.41 16.18
CA PRO A 324 23.63 15.62 15.37
C PRO A 324 25.07 15.78 14.88
N ALA A 325 26.05 15.27 15.65
CA ALA A 325 27.45 15.25 15.22
C ALA A 325 27.67 14.27 14.05
N ARG A 326 27.10 13.06 14.13
CA ARG A 326 27.17 12.06 13.06
C ARG A 326 26.42 12.52 11.81
N GLN A 327 25.27 13.18 11.99
CA GLN A 327 24.48 13.74 10.90
C GLN A 327 25.27 14.81 10.13
N ARG A 328 25.90 15.77 10.83
CA ARG A 328 26.79 16.77 10.22
C ARG A 328 27.97 16.14 9.50
N ALA A 329 28.57 15.08 10.06
CA ALA A 329 29.65 14.37 9.40
C ALA A 329 29.18 13.68 8.10
N ILE A 330 27.99 13.08 8.09
CA ILE A 330 27.40 12.47 6.90
C ILE A 330 27.13 13.52 5.82
N GLU A 331 26.56 14.67 6.18
CA GLU A 331 26.27 15.77 5.27
C GLU A 331 27.56 16.36 4.66
N ALA A 332 28.57 16.62 5.49
CA ALA A 332 29.88 17.08 5.03
C ALA A 332 30.53 16.07 4.08
N TRP A 333 30.44 14.77 4.38
CA TRP A 333 30.98 13.72 3.52
C TRP A 333 30.24 13.59 2.18
N ALA A 334 28.93 13.84 2.18
CA ALA A 334 28.12 13.82 0.96
C ALA A 334 28.44 14.99 0.02
N GLN A 335 28.92 16.13 0.54
CA GLN A 335 29.36 17.28 -0.27
C GLN A 335 30.77 17.12 -0.86
N LEU A 336 31.54 16.13 -0.38
CA LEU A 336 32.89 15.82 -0.88
C LEU A 336 32.88 14.79 -2.03
N ARG A 337 31.70 14.27 -2.39
CA ARG A 337 31.47 13.36 -3.53
C ARG A 337 30.62 14.06 -4.56
#